data_AF-A0A444HEC3-F1
#
_entry.id   AF-A0A444HEC3-F1
#
_cell.length_a   1.000
_cell.length_b   1.000
_cell.length_c   1.000
_cell.angle_alpha   90.00
_cell.angle_beta   90.00
_cell.angle_gamma   90.00
#
_symmetry.space_group_name_H-M   'P 1'
#
loop_
_entity.id
_entity.type
_entity.pdbx_description
1 polymer ?
#
loop_
_entity_poly.entity_id
_entity_poly.type
_entity_poly.pdbx_seq_one_letter_code
_entity_poly.pdbx_strand_id
1 'polypeptide(L)' 'MIPYQITIPTEKKTLNQKMQLLAMGSGVWYTIDKTENNTVYNIEFQLQNEFDLFKETVEKAIPELTA' A
#
# COMPACT_ATOMS: atom_id res chain seq x y z
N MET A 1 -17.26 -2.37 0.43
CA MET A 1 -15.86 -2.13 0.01
C MET A 1 -15.26 -1.17 1.00
N ILE A 2 -14.05 -1.46 1.49
CA ILE A 2 -13.34 -0.66 2.47
C ILE A 2 -12.21 0.06 1.74
N PRO A 3 -12.28 1.39 1.58
CA PRO A 3 -11.23 2.15 0.92
C PRO A 3 -10.07 2.37 1.88
N TYR A 4 -8.85 2.20 1.38
CA TYR A 4 -7.61 2.51 2.09
C TYR A 4 -6.69 3.31 1.19
N GLN A 5 -6.13 4.39 1.71
CA GLN A 5 -5.20 5.23 0.97
C GLN A 5 -3.87 5.32 1.72
N ILE A 6 -2.77 5.12 0.99
CA ILE A 6 -1.43 5.36 1.50
C ILE A 6 -0.60 6.18 0.53
N THR A 7 0.08 7.20 1.07
CA THR A 7 0.96 8.09 0.34
C THR A 7 2.40 7.74 0.65
N ILE A 8 3.17 7.38 -0.38
CA ILE A 8 4.59 7.04 -0.27
C ILE A 8 5.40 8.06 -1.07
N PRO A 9 6.46 8.65 -0.50
CA PRO A 9 7.36 9.50 -1.27
C PRO A 9 7.93 8.74 -2.47
N THR A 10 7.87 9.32 -3.67
CA THR A 10 8.31 8.69 -4.92
C THR A 10 9.79 8.29 -4.88
N GLU A 11 10.60 9.02 -4.11
CA GLU A 11 12.02 8.71 -3.85
C GLU A 11 12.21 7.34 -3.18
N LYS A 12 11.21 6.83 -2.44
CA LYS A 12 11.22 5.51 -1.78
C LYS A 12 10.77 4.40 -2.72
N LYS A 13 11.49 4.21 -3.84
CA LYS A 13 11.21 3.18 -4.86
C LYS A 13 11.03 1.77 -4.30
N THR A 14 11.83 1.39 -3.29
CA THR A 14 11.75 0.07 -2.64
C THR A 14 10.42 -0.15 -1.91
N LEU A 15 9.90 0.88 -1.25
CA LEU A 15 8.61 0.84 -0.55
C LEU A 15 7.46 0.76 -1.56
N ASN A 16 7.56 1.48 -2.67
CA ASN A 16 6.63 1.38 -3.80
C ASN A 16 6.54 -0.05 -4.37
N GLN A 17 7.68 -0.69 -4.63
CA GLN A 17 7.71 -2.07 -5.15
C GLN A 17 7.10 -3.08 -4.18
N LYS A 18 7.40 -2.95 -2.88
CA LYS A 18 6.82 -3.83 -1.86
C LYS A 18 5.31 -3.62 -1.71
N MET A 19 4.81 -2.39 -1.81
CA MET A 19 3.38 -2.13 -1.82
C MET A 19 2.66 -2.78 -2.99
N GLN A 20 3.23 -2.68 -4.20
CA GLN A 20 2.68 -3.36 -5.36
C GLN A 20 2.65 -4.88 -5.17
N LEU A 21 3.72 -5.47 -4.63
CA LEU A 21 3.78 -6.91 -4.34
C LEU A 21 2.75 -7.34 -3.29
N LEU A 22 2.58 -6.56 -2.20
CA LEU A 22 1.58 -6.83 -1.18
C LEU A 22 0.15 -6.75 -1.75
N ALA A 23 -0.15 -5.70 -2.52
CA ALA A 23 -1.46 -5.53 -3.13
C ALA A 23 -1.76 -6.64 -4.15
N MET A 24 -0.77 -7.10 -4.92
CA MET A 24 -0.89 -8.24 -5.83
C MET A 24 -1.11 -9.57 -5.08
N GLY A 25 -0.43 -9.78 -3.96
CA GLY A 25 -0.55 -11.01 -3.15
C GLY A 25 -1.87 -11.12 -2.39
N SER A 26 -2.48 -9.98 -2.06
CA SER A 26 -3.74 -9.92 -1.30
C SER A 26 -5.01 -10.00 -2.17
N GLY A 27 -4.90 -10.05 -3.50
CA GLY A 27 -6.07 -10.12 -4.39
C GLY A 27 -6.98 -8.88 -4.35
N VAL A 28 -6.44 -7.76 -3.89
CA VAL A 28 -7.17 -6.50 -3.69
C VAL A 28 -7.08 -5.63 -4.93
N TRP A 29 -8.16 -4.91 -5.24
CA TRP A 29 -8.14 -3.92 -6.30
C TRP A 29 -7.43 -2.68 -5.80
N TYR A 30 -6.52 -2.13 -6.61
CA TYR A 30 -5.86 -0.89 -6.27
C TYR A 30 -5.62 -0.01 -7.50
N THR A 31 -5.65 1.29 -7.30
CA THR A 31 -5.19 2.29 -8.27
C THR A 31 -3.98 3.02 -7.71
N ILE A 32 -3.11 3.47 -8.61
CA ILE A 32 -1.89 4.20 -8.25
C ILE A 32 -1.92 5.56 -8.91
N ASP A 33 -1.92 6.61 -8.10
CA ASP A 33 -1.80 8.00 -8.54
C ASP A 33 -0.37 8.49 -8.27
N LYS A 34 0.39 8.73 -9.34
CA LYS A 34 1.77 9.21 -9.24
C LYS A 34 1.82 10.72 -9.43
N THR A 35 2.42 11.38 -8.47
CA THR A 35 2.80 12.79 -8.52
C THR A 35 4.32 12.93 -8.51
N GLU A 36 4.82 14.13 -8.78
CA GLU A 36 6.26 14.43 -8.86
C GLU A 36 7.02 13.97 -7.60
N ASN A 37 6.42 14.16 -6.42
CA ASN A 37 7.05 13.84 -5.14
C ASN A 37 6.45 12.61 -4.44
N ASN A 38 5.22 12.22 -4.76
CA ASN A 38 4.50 11.17 -4.05
C ASN A 38 3.83 10.16 -4.99
N THR A 39 3.81 8.91 -4.58
CA THR A 39 3.00 7.83 -5.15
C THR A 39 1.89 7.49 -4.15
N VAL A 40 0.65 7.68 -4.56
CA VAL A 40 -0.54 7.39 -3.75
C VAL A 40 -1.11 6.06 -4.22
N TYR A 41 -1.32 5.14 -3.28
CA TYR A 41 -2.03 3.90 -3.51
C TYR A 41 -3.43 4.02 -2.91
N ASN A 42 -4.43 3.85 -3.77
CA ASN A 42 -5.82 3.75 -3.39
C ASN A 42 -6.21 2.28 -3.52
N ILE A 43 -6.54 1.62 -2.41
CA ILE A 43 -6.75 0.18 -2.34
C ILE A 43 -8.17 -0.07 -1.84
N GLU A 44 -8.91 -0.93 -2.53
CA GLU A 44 -10.27 -1.30 -2.20
C GLU A 44 -10.33 -2.76 -1.74
N PHE A 45 -10.65 -2.95 -0.46
CA PHE A 45 -10.81 -4.27 0.13
C PHE A 45 -12.28 -4.70 0.09
N GLN A 46 -12.51 -5.98 -0.20
CA GLN A 46 -13.87 -6.53 -0.16
C GLN A 46 -14.27 -6.91 1.27
N LEU A 47 -13.31 -7.41 2.05
CA LEU A 47 -13.53 -7.90 3.41
C LEU A 47 -12.68 -7.15 4.44
N GLN A 48 -13.23 -6.97 5.65
CA GLN A 48 -12.54 -6.32 6.77
C GLN A 48 -11.31 -7.10 7.24
N ASN A 49 -11.38 -8.43 7.22
CA ASN A 49 -10.26 -9.32 7.52
C ASN A 49 -9.02 -9.00 6.65
N GLU A 50 -9.23 -8.81 5.35
CA GLU A 50 -8.14 -8.57 4.39
C GLU A 50 -7.54 -7.19 4.61
N PHE A 51 -8.40 -6.22 4.90
CA PHE A 51 -7.98 -4.87 5.29
C PHE A 51 -7.13 -4.90 6.56
N ASP A 52 -7.56 -5.59 7.62
CA ASP A 52 -6.82 -5.65 8.88
C ASP A 52 -5.47 -6.34 8.71
N LEU A 53 -5.41 -7.46 7.97
CA LEU A 53 -4.17 -8.16 7.63
C LEU A 53 -3.20 -7.28 6.81
N PHE A 54 -3.73 -6.60 5.79
CA PHE A 54 -2.93 -5.72 4.95
C PHE A 54 -2.43 -4.51 5.72
N LYS A 55 -3.31 -3.85 6.48
CA LYS A 55 -2.97 -2.69 7.30
C LYS A 55 -1.89 -3.03 8.32
N GLU A 56 -2.03 -4.14 9.03
CA GLU A 56 -1.01 -4.59 9.99
C GLU A 56 0.33 -4.86 9.30
N THR A 57 0.31 -5.53 8.14
CA THR A 57 1.52 -5.84 7.36
C THR A 57 2.20 -4.57 6.87
N VAL A 58 1.43 -3.60 6.38
CA VAL A 58 1.92 -2.30 5.93
C VAL A 58 2.48 -1.48 7.09
N GLU A 59 1.77 -1.39 8.21
CA GLU A 59 2.19 -0.65 9.40
C GLU A 59 3.48 -1.24 10.01
N LYS A 60 3.72 -2.54 9.87
CA LYS A 60 5.00 -3.18 10.23
C LYS A 60 6.09 -2.97 9.17
N ALA A 61 5.75 -3.06 7.88
CA ALA A 61 6.72 -2.95 6.80
C ALA A 61 7.24 -1.52 6.57
N ILE A 62 6.42 -0.48 6.76
CA ILE A 62 6.83 0.93 6.59
C ILE A 62 8.05 1.27 7.46
N PRO A 63 8.04 1.08 8.80
CA PRO A 63 9.17 1.43 9.64
C PRO A 63 10.44 0.63 9.27
N GLU A 64 10.32 -0.67 8.97
CA GLU A 64 11.46 -1.50 8.51
C GLU A 64 12.04 -1.05 7.15
N LEU A 65 11.28 -0.30 6.35
CA LEU A 65 11.69 0.19 5.04
C LEU A 65 12.12 1.65 5.02
N THR A 66 11.88 2.36 6.12
CA THR A 66 12.27 3.77 6.31
C THR A 66 13.44 3.95 7.27
N ALA A 67 13.86 2.88 7.95
CA ALA A 67 15.11 2.80 8.71
C ALA A 67 16.30 2.53 7.79
#